data_AF-A0A961KSP4-F1
#
_entry.id   AF-A0A961KSP4-F1
#
_cell.length_a   1.000
_cell.length_b   1.000
_cell.length_c   1.000
_cell.angle_alpha   90.00
_cell.angle_beta   90.00
_cell.angle_gamma   90.00
#
_symmetry.space_group_name_H-M   'P 1'
#
loop_
_entity.id
_entity.type
_entity.pdbx_description
1 polymer ?
#
loop_
_entity_poly.entity_id
_entity_poly.type
_entity_poly.pdbx_seq_one_letter_code
_entity_poly.pdbx_strand_id
1 'polypeptide(L)'
;MARLLTNHIATMTEMREPHKVLASAGGKPVAVMKNSKCVGYFVPAEIVVTDEPRYATRDEVLAALRDSRHAVQPVLDYLKDK
;
A
#
# COMPACT_ATOMS: atom_id res chain seq x y z
N MET A 1 -6.17 5.90 17.31
CA MET A 1 -6.92 5.40 16.14
C MET A 1 -5.88 4.80 15.19
N ALA A 2 -5.98 3.52 14.83
CA ALA A 2 -4.98 2.91 13.95
C ALA A 2 -5.09 3.50 12.54
N ARG A 3 -3.96 3.84 11.92
CA ARG A 3 -3.93 4.33 10.54
C ARG A 3 -4.29 3.17 9.59
N LEU A 4 -5.36 3.33 8.81
CA LEU A 4 -5.73 2.37 7.78
C LEU A 4 -4.81 2.51 6.56
N LEU A 5 -4.55 1.40 5.86
CA LEU A 5 -3.75 1.37 4.64
C LEU A 5 -4.55 1.78 3.38
N THR A 6 -5.84 2.08 3.54
CA THR A 6 -6.74 2.51 2.47
C THR A 6 -7.83 3.42 3.04
N ASN A 7 -8.44 4.21 2.16
CA ASN A 7 -9.58 5.06 2.48
C ASN A 7 -10.93 4.36 2.22
N HIS A 8 -10.93 3.17 1.62
CA HIS A 8 -12.14 2.37 1.41
C HIS A 8 -12.38 1.45 2.60
N ILE A 9 -13.61 1.42 3.09
CA ILE A 9 -14.01 0.66 4.27
C ILE A 9 -15.24 -0.18 3.91
N ALA A 10 -15.26 -1.43 4.36
CA ALA A 10 -16.42 -2.30 4.34
C ALA A 10 -16.62 -2.94 5.72
N THR A 11 -17.87 -3.14 6.10
CA THR A 11 -18.25 -3.87 7.32
C THR A 11 -18.32 -5.37 7.06
N MET A 12 -18.32 -6.17 8.13
CA MET A 12 -18.55 -7.62 8.03
C MET A 12 -19.85 -8.01 7.30
N THR A 13 -20.88 -7.15 7.34
CA THR A 13 -22.15 -7.40 6.65
C THR A 13 -22.03 -7.16 5.15
N GLU A 14 -21.35 -6.10 4.74
CA GLU A 14 -21.08 -5.82 3.31
C GLU A 14 -20.21 -6.89 2.66
N MET A 15 -19.29 -7.49 3.44
CA MET A 15 -18.45 -8.61 2.99
C MET A 15 -19.22 -9.89 2.65
N ARG A 16 -20.54 -9.95 2.89
CA ARG A 16 -21.41 -11.01 2.36
C ARG A 16 -21.60 -10.92 0.84
N GLU A 17 -21.41 -9.73 0.26
CA GLU A 17 -21.47 -9.49 -1.19
C GLU A 17 -20.11 -8.94 -1.70
N PRO A 18 -19.03 -9.74 -1.65
CA PRO A 18 -17.66 -9.24 -1.88
C PRO A 18 -17.46 -8.62 -3.27
N HIS A 19 -18.18 -9.11 -4.29
CA HIS A 19 -18.13 -8.54 -5.64
C HIS A 19 -18.58 -7.08 -5.70
N LYS A 20 -19.59 -6.68 -4.90
CA LYS A 20 -20.06 -5.28 -4.82
C LYS A 20 -19.04 -4.39 -4.10
N VAL A 21 -18.37 -4.94 -3.08
CA VAL A 21 -17.31 -4.25 -2.35
C VAL A 21 -16.11 -3.95 -3.25
N LEU A 22 -15.71 -4.88 -4.13
CA LEU A 22 -14.64 -4.63 -5.11
C LEU A 22 -15.05 -3.59 -6.16
N ALA A 23 -16.29 -3.69 -6.67
CA ALA A 23 -16.79 -2.75 -7.67
C ALA A 23 -16.84 -1.31 -7.12
N SER A 24 -17.26 -1.12 -5.86
CA SER A 24 -17.30 0.21 -5.23
C SER A 24 -15.91 0.76 -4.89
N ALA A 25 -14.93 -0.11 -4.67
CA ALA A 25 -13.55 0.28 -4.39
C ALA A 25 -12.75 0.70 -5.63
N GLY A 26 -13.25 0.41 -6.85
CA GLY A 26 -12.63 0.86 -8.10
C GLY A 26 -11.17 0.41 -8.24
N GLY A 27 -10.88 -0.86 -7.92
CA GLY A 27 -9.54 -1.43 -8.02
C GLY A 27 -8.60 -1.06 -6.86
N LYS A 28 -9.10 -0.45 -5.79
CA LYS A 28 -8.31 -0.12 -4.58
C LYS A 28 -8.55 -1.14 -3.46
N PRO A 29 -7.58 -1.34 -2.53
CA PRO A 29 -7.78 -2.16 -1.34
C PRO A 29 -8.92 -1.62 -0.47
N VAL A 30 -9.60 -2.49 0.28
CA VAL A 30 -10.68 -2.16 1.22
C VAL A 30 -10.35 -2.66 2.61
N ALA A 31 -10.46 -1.80 3.63
CA ALA A 31 -10.33 -2.20 5.02
C ALA A 31 -11.64 -2.82 5.51
N VAL A 32 -11.55 -4.05 6.04
CA VAL A 32 -12.71 -4.77 6.60
C VAL A 32 -12.80 -4.47 8.09
N MET A 33 -13.95 -3.97 8.53
CA MET A 33 -14.18 -3.49 9.90
C MET A 33 -15.16 -4.38 10.67
N LYS A 34 -14.84 -4.64 11.94
CA LYS A 34 -15.72 -5.29 12.92
C LYS A 34 -15.64 -4.53 14.24
N ASN A 35 -16.77 -4.04 14.76
CA ASN A 35 -16.85 -3.28 16.01
C ASN A 35 -15.83 -2.12 16.06
N SER A 36 -15.78 -1.33 14.99
CA SER A 36 -14.84 -0.20 14.82
C SER A 36 -13.34 -0.57 14.81
N LYS A 37 -13.01 -1.85 14.64
CA LYS A 37 -11.64 -2.34 14.49
C LYS A 37 -11.42 -2.90 13.10
N CYS A 38 -10.29 -2.56 12.48
CA CYS A 38 -9.85 -3.19 11.24
C CYS A 38 -9.47 -4.64 11.54
N VAL A 39 -10.16 -5.59 10.91
CA VAL A 39 -9.92 -7.03 11.07
C VAL A 39 -9.19 -7.64 9.89
N GLY A 40 -9.10 -6.94 8.76
CA GLY A 40 -8.37 -7.39 7.58
C GLY A 40 -8.46 -6.41 6.42
N TYR A 41 -7.83 -6.77 5.32
CA TYR A 41 -7.92 -6.04 4.06
C TYR A 41 -8.43 -6.97 2.96
N PHE A 42 -9.29 -6.45 2.11
CA PHE A 42 -9.75 -7.11 0.91
C PHE A 42 -9.14 -6.41 -0.30
N VAL A 43 -8.38 -7.15 -1.09
CA VAL A 43 -7.53 -6.60 -2.15
C VAL A 43 -7.97 -7.20 -3.49
N PRO A 44 -8.28 -6.38 -4.51
CA PRO A 44 -8.55 -6.86 -5.86
C PRO A 44 -7.35 -7.63 -6.43
N ALA A 45 -7.62 -8.73 -7.14
CA ALA A 45 -6.58 -9.61 -7.65
C ALA A 45 -5.64 -8.90 -8.64
N GLU A 46 -6.15 -7.92 -9.41
CA GLU A 46 -5.36 -7.17 -10.40
C GLU A 46 -4.21 -6.35 -9.81
N ILE A 47 -4.23 -6.03 -8.51
CA ILE A 47 -3.16 -5.27 -7.83
C ILE A 47 -2.37 -6.13 -6.84
N VAL A 48 -2.73 -7.40 -6.68
CA VAL A 48 -1.93 -8.33 -5.87
C VAL A 48 -0.71 -8.70 -6.69
N VAL A 49 0.47 -8.32 -6.20
CA VAL A 49 1.74 -8.80 -6.74
C VAL A 49 1.83 -10.28 -6.42
N THR A 50 1.75 -11.12 -7.46
CA THR A 50 1.77 -12.58 -7.35
C THR A 50 3.15 -13.18 -7.56
N ASP A 51 4.08 -12.38 -8.10
CA ASP A 51 5.47 -12.79 -8.25
C ASP A 51 6.15 -12.90 -6.88
N GLU A 52 6.97 -13.95 -6.70
CA GLU A 52 7.82 -14.05 -5.52
C GLU A 52 8.74 -12.83 -5.44
N PRO A 53 8.82 -12.14 -4.29
CA PRO A 53 9.77 -11.07 -4.10
C PRO A 53 11.19 -11.60 -4.36
N ARG A 54 11.88 -11.01 -5.33
CA ARG A 54 13.30 -11.30 -5.56
C ARG A 54 14.17 -10.27 -4.87
N TYR A 55 15.38 -10.67 -4.50
CA TYR A 55 16.40 -9.73 -4.07
C TYR A 55 16.80 -8.81 -5.22
N ALA A 56 16.99 -7.52 -4.91
CA ALA A 56 17.62 -6.58 -5.82
C ALA A 56 19.13 -6.83 -5.84
N THR A 57 19.73 -6.75 -7.03
CA THR A 57 21.20 -6.77 -7.17
C THR A 57 21.80 -5.46 -6.69
N ARG A 58 23.10 -5.47 -6.41
CA ARG A 58 23.84 -4.24 -6.04
C ARG A 58 23.69 -3.13 -7.08
N ASP A 59 23.74 -3.48 -8.36
CA ASP A 59 23.68 -2.51 -9.45
C ASP A 59 22.28 -1.89 -9.57
N GLU A 60 21.21 -2.69 -9.39
CA GLU A 60 19.84 -2.20 -9.34
C GLU A 60 19.62 -1.24 -8.16
N VAL A 61 20.18 -1.55 -6.99
CA VAL A 61 20.12 -0.67 -5.82
C VAL A 61 20.87 0.65 -6.09
N LEU A 62 22.08 0.58 -6.66
CA LEU A 62 22.85 1.77 -6.99
C LEU A 62 22.17 2.63 -8.06
N ALA A 63 21.51 2.02 -9.05
CA ALA A 63 20.71 2.73 -10.03
C ALA A 63 19.54 3.45 -9.36
N ALA A 64 18.75 2.76 -8.53
CA ALA A 64 17.63 3.37 -7.80
C ALA A 64 18.07 4.54 -6.89
N LEU A 65 19.24 4.44 -6.24
CA LEU A 65 19.81 5.53 -5.45
C LEU A 65 20.20 6.74 -6.30
N ARG A 66 20.71 6.53 -7.52
CA ARG A 66 21.02 7.62 -8.46
C ARG A 66 19.75 8.28 -8.98
N ASP A 67 18.76 7.48 -9.34
CA ASP A 67 17.50 7.97 -9.92
C ASP A 67 16.68 8.75 -8.89
N SER A 68 16.68 8.30 -7.62
CA SER A 68 16.00 8.99 -6.53
C SER A 68 16.70 10.27 -6.05
N ARG A 69 17.95 10.52 -6.48
CA ARG A 69 18.81 11.60 -5.94
C ARG A 69 18.11 12.95 -5.92
N HIS A 70 17.47 13.35 -7.02
CA HIS A 70 16.80 14.64 -7.11
C HIS A 70 15.65 14.77 -6.11
N ALA A 71 14.87 13.70 -5.91
CA ALA A 71 13.74 13.68 -4.98
C ALA A 71 14.20 13.72 -3.51
N VAL A 72 15.32 13.06 -3.19
CA VAL A 72 15.82 12.97 -1.81
C VAL A 72 16.80 14.09 -1.44
N GLN A 73 17.30 14.87 -2.41
CA GLN A 73 18.30 15.92 -2.19
C GLN A 73 17.91 16.92 -1.08
N PRO A 74 16.67 17.41 -0.97
CA PRO A 74 16.28 18.33 0.11
C PRO A 74 16.45 17.73 1.51
N VAL A 75 16.17 16.43 1.65
CA VAL A 75 16.36 15.72 2.93
C VAL A 75 17.84 15.57 3.23
N LEU A 76 18.66 15.25 2.22
CA LEU A 76 20.11 15.12 2.39
C LEU A 76 20.76 16.44 2.80
N ASP A 77 20.31 17.56 2.24
CA ASP A 77 20.86 18.88 2.58
C ASP A 77 20.48 19.30 4.00
N TYR A 78 19.23 19.04 4.42
CA TYR A 78 18.83 19.22 5.81
C TYR A 78 19.65 18.37 6.80
N LEU A 79 20.02 17.15 6.43
CA LEU A 79 20.81 16.26 7.28
C LEU A 79 22.29 16.64 7.37
N LYS A 80 22.84 17.41 6.42
CA LYS A 80 24.22 17.90 6.51
C LYS A 80 24.38 19.05 7.51
N ASP A 81 23.30 19.79 7.75
CA ASP A 81 23.28 20.95 8.65
C ASP A 81 23.04 20.56 10.13
N LYS A 82 22.93 19.26 10.42
CA LYS A 82 22.83 18.70 11.78
C LYS A 82 24.06 17.87 12.12
#